data_AF-A0AB39HVT1-F1
#
_entry.id   AF-A0AB39HVT1-F1
#
_cell.length_a   1.000
_cell.length_b   1.000
_cell.length_c   1.000
_cell.angle_alpha   90.00
_cell.angle_beta   90.00
_cell.angle_gamma   90.00
#
_symmetry.space_group_name_H-M   'P 1'
#
loop_
_entity.id
_entity.type
_entity.pdbx_description
1 polymer ?
#
loop_
_entity_poly.entity_id
_entity_poly.type
_entity_poly.pdbx_seq_one_letter_code
_entity_poly.pdbx_strand_id
1 'polypeptide(L)'
;MKEIIEIFNLPFDDIQEISYEILEPIYDNTGVCIFEGTAYFVAYTIYGARIEIPEKDSRFLTIKELLPTKLSLHENKTLYLRG
;
A
#
# COMPACT_ATOMS: atom_id res chain seq x y z
N MET A 1 -3.84 -7.88 11.46
CA MET A 1 -2.68 -6.97 11.38
C MET A 1 -1.36 -7.73 11.36
N LYS A 2 -1.07 -8.61 12.33
CA LYS A 2 0.15 -9.44 12.33
C LYS A 2 0.37 -10.22 11.01
N GLU A 3 -0.66 -10.86 10.48
CA GLU A 3 -0.60 -11.58 9.19
C GLU A 3 -0.25 -10.67 8.00
N ILE A 4 -0.76 -9.42 7.99
CA ILE A 4 -0.44 -8.44 6.94
C ILE A 4 1.04 -8.06 7.02
N ILE A 5 1.58 -7.90 8.22
CA ILE A 5 2.97 -7.55 8.47
C ILE A 5 3.93 -8.67 8.03
N GLU A 6 3.53 -9.92 8.26
CA GLU A 6 4.28 -11.09 7.78
C GLU A 6 4.37 -11.10 6.24
N ILE A 7 3.34 -10.63 5.52
CA ILE A 7 3.36 -10.52 4.04
C ILE A 7 4.38 -9.47 3.56
N PHE A 8 4.61 -8.40 4.34
CA PHE A 8 5.68 -7.43 4.10
C PHE A 8 7.07 -7.99 4.42
N ASN A 9 7.16 -9.15 5.09
CA ASN A 9 8.40 -9.76 5.55
C ASN A 9 9.24 -8.79 6.41
N LEU A 10 8.57 -8.08 7.32
CA LEU A 10 9.16 -7.10 8.20
C LEU A 10 8.98 -7.49 9.68
N PRO A 11 9.95 -7.20 10.55
CA PRO A 11 9.73 -7.25 11.99
C PRO A 11 8.60 -6.30 12.39
N PHE A 12 7.68 -6.77 13.23
CA PHE A 12 6.55 -5.94 13.69
C PHE A 12 7.02 -4.65 14.37
N ASP A 13 8.07 -4.74 15.19
CA ASP A 13 8.63 -3.61 15.94
C ASP A 13 9.28 -2.55 15.06
N ASP A 14 9.55 -2.87 13.79
CA ASP A 14 10.15 -1.95 12.84
C ASP A 14 9.10 -1.11 12.10
N ILE A 15 7.82 -1.48 12.17
CA ILE A 15 6.76 -0.82 11.41
C ILE A 15 6.23 0.39 12.17
N GLN A 16 6.28 1.54 11.53
CA GLN A 16 5.69 2.79 12.01
C GLN A 16 4.25 2.94 11.51
N GLU A 17 4.01 2.66 10.23
CA GLU A 17 2.72 2.87 9.58
C GLU A 17 2.53 1.85 8.46
N ILE A 18 1.30 1.39 8.25
CA ILE A 18 0.90 0.72 7.01
C ILE A 18 -0.25 1.52 6.40
N SER A 19 -0.10 1.84 5.12
CA SER A 19 -1.07 2.63 4.37
C SER A 19 -1.44 1.96 3.06
N TYR A 20 -2.69 2.17 2.67
CA TYR A 20 -3.16 1.90 1.33
C TYR A 20 -3.05 3.21 0.54
N GLU A 21 -2.29 3.18 -0.54
CA GLU A 21 -1.98 4.36 -1.35
C GLU A 21 -2.39 4.15 -2.80
N ILE A 22 -2.97 5.17 -3.41
CA ILE A 22 -3.34 5.22 -4.83
C ILE A 22 -2.48 6.29 -5.46
N LEU A 23 -1.73 5.89 -6.47
CA LEU A 23 -1.04 6.81 -7.35
C LEU A 23 -1.96 7.07 -8.55
N GLU A 24 -2.34 8.33 -8.74
CA GLU A 24 -3.20 8.74 -9.85
C GLU A 24 -2.50 8.58 -11.21
N PRO A 25 -3.26 8.45 -12.31
CA PRO A 25 -2.69 8.41 -13.64
C PRO A 25 -1.94 9.71 -13.97
N ILE A 26 -0.81 9.57 -14.66
CA ILE A 26 0.00 10.71 -15.09
C ILE A 26 -0.13 10.85 -16.59
N TYR A 27 -0.43 12.06 -17.05
CA TYR A 27 -0.53 12.42 -18.45
C TYR A 27 0.59 13.40 -18.80
N ASP A 28 1.13 13.30 -20.01
CA ASP A 28 2.06 14.30 -20.52
C ASP A 28 1.34 15.60 -20.95
N ASN A 29 2.11 16.59 -21.40
CA ASN A 29 1.57 17.88 -21.84
C ASN A 29 0.68 17.78 -23.10
N THR A 30 0.65 16.62 -23.78
CA THR A 30 -0.20 16.35 -24.95
C THR A 30 -1.50 15.64 -24.56
N GLY A 31 -1.66 15.27 -23.28
CA GLY A 31 -2.80 14.50 -22.78
C GLY A 31 -2.66 13.00 -22.99
N VAL A 32 -1.49 12.50 -23.39
CA VAL A 32 -1.23 11.05 -23.50
C VAL A 32 -0.95 10.50 -22.11
N CYS A 33 -1.64 9.43 -21.74
CA CYS A 33 -1.39 8.70 -20.51
C CYS A 33 -0.01 8.03 -20.58
N ILE A 34 0.90 8.43 -19.69
CA ILE A 34 2.23 7.83 -19.56
C ILE A 34 2.30 6.85 -18.37
N PHE A 35 1.30 6.90 -17.48
CA PHE A 35 1.14 6.00 -16.36
C PHE A 35 -0.35 5.89 -16.00
N GLU A 36 -0.90 4.68 -16.02
CA GLU A 36 -2.34 4.41 -15.82
C GLU A 36 -2.84 4.60 -14.38
N GLY A 37 -1.96 4.93 -13.44
CA GLY A 37 -2.27 4.84 -12.02
C GLY A 37 -2.11 3.42 -11.48
N THR A 38 -1.90 3.29 -10.17
CA THR A 38 -1.96 1.97 -9.51
C THR A 38 -2.11 2.14 -8.00
N ALA A 39 -2.59 1.09 -7.35
CA ALA A 39 -2.69 1.03 -5.89
C ALA A 39 -1.52 0.26 -5.28
N TYR A 40 -1.19 0.60 -4.04
CA TYR A 40 -0.14 -0.02 -3.25
C TYR A 40 -0.60 -0.24 -1.82
N PHE A 41 -0.16 -1.35 -1.22
CA PHE A 41 0.01 -1.39 0.22
C PHE A 41 1.45 -1.00 0.54
N VAL A 42 1.62 -0.06 1.46
CA VAL A 42 2.90 0.55 1.80
C VAL A 42 3.15 0.38 3.28
N ALA A 43 4.27 -0.23 3.64
CA ALA A 43 4.77 -0.24 5.00
C ALA A 43 5.88 0.79 5.15
N TYR A 44 5.67 1.76 6.04
CA TYR A 44 6.68 2.70 6.50
C TYR A 44 7.30 2.19 7.79
N THR A 45 8.62 2.17 7.80
CA THR A 45 9.40 1.70 8.95
C THR A 45 9.86 2.87 9.82
N ILE A 46 10.18 2.60 11.09
CA ILE A 46 10.68 3.61 12.05
C ILE A 46 12.03 4.23 11.63
N TYR A 47 12.78 3.55 10.77
CA TYR A 47 14.06 4.03 10.22
C TYR A 47 13.91 4.70 8.85
N GLY A 48 12.69 4.95 8.40
CA GLY A 48 12.40 5.72 7.19
C GLY A 48 12.46 4.92 5.88
N ALA A 49 12.57 3.59 5.93
CA ALA A 49 12.38 2.77 4.72
C ALA A 49 10.90 2.62 4.39
N ARG A 50 10.63 2.59 3.07
CA ARG A 50 9.31 2.39 2.47
C ARG A 50 9.34 1.08 1.68
N ILE A 51 8.40 0.19 1.98
CA ILE A 51 8.27 -1.09 1.29
C ILE A 51 6.88 -1.19 0.70
N GLU A 52 6.84 -1.54 -0.59
CA GLU A 52 5.65 -1.43 -1.41
C GLU A 52 5.24 -2.79 -1.94
N ILE A 53 3.95 -3.06 -1.89
CA ILE A 53 3.30 -4.18 -2.54
C ILE A 53 2.31 -3.58 -3.53
N PRO A 54 2.64 -3.52 -4.84
CA PRO A 54 1.75 -2.95 -5.86
C PRO A 54 0.55 -3.86 -6.12
N GLU A 55 -0.52 -3.30 -6.67
CA GLU A 55 -1.75 -4.03 -7.05
C GLU A 55 -1.49 -5.24 -7.96
N LYS A 56 -0.44 -5.18 -8.79
CA LYS A 56 -0.03 -6.26 -9.69
C LYS A 56 0.67 -7.43 -8.98
N ASP A 57 1.08 -7.27 -7.72
CA ASP A 57 1.71 -8.32 -6.93
C ASP A 57 0.64 -9.24 -6.32
N SER A 58 0.84 -10.56 -6.36
CA SER A 58 -0.12 -11.53 -5.81
C SER A 58 -0.40 -11.32 -4.33
N ARG A 59 0.58 -10.81 -3.57
CA ARG A 59 0.45 -10.50 -2.13
C ARG A 59 -0.59 -9.42 -1.87
N PHE A 60 -0.82 -8.53 -2.83
CA PHE A 60 -1.78 -7.45 -2.70
C PHE A 60 -3.20 -7.98 -2.49
N LEU A 61 -3.61 -8.97 -3.28
CA LEU A 61 -4.92 -9.59 -3.14
C LEU A 61 -5.08 -10.24 -1.77
N THR A 62 -4.05 -10.94 -1.29
CA THR A 62 -4.04 -11.55 0.04
C THR A 62 -4.23 -10.51 1.14
N ILE A 63 -3.49 -9.39 1.10
CA ILE A 63 -3.67 -8.31 2.09
C ILE A 63 -5.08 -7.74 2.02
N LYS A 64 -5.61 -7.53 0.80
CA LYS A 64 -6.96 -7.00 0.57
C LYS A 64 -8.05 -7.92 1.15
N GLU A 65 -7.90 -9.23 1.03
CA GLU A 65 -8.83 -10.23 1.60
C GLU A 65 -8.78 -10.31 3.13
N LEU A 66 -7.60 -10.10 3.72
CA LEU A 66 -7.40 -10.08 5.17
C LEU A 66 -7.92 -8.80 5.84
N LEU A 67 -8.14 -7.73 5.07
CA LEU A 67 -8.66 -6.48 5.61
C LEU A 67 -10.18 -6.57 5.80
N PRO A 68 -10.70 -6.39 7.03
CA PRO A 68 -12.12 -6.55 7.35
C PRO A 68 -13.02 -5.46 6.72
N THR A 69 -12.43 -4.50 6.02
CA THR A 69 -13.15 -3.40 5.35
C THR A 69 -13.03 -3.58 3.85
N LYS A 70 -14.14 -3.37 3.13
CA LYS A 70 -14.09 -3.06 1.69
C LYS A 70 -13.24 -1.80 1.54
N LEU A 71 -11.97 -1.95 1.16
CA LEU A 71 -11.16 -0.82 0.75
C LEU A 71 -11.75 -0.28 -0.53
N SER A 72 -12.34 0.92 -0.44
CA SER A 72 -12.65 1.69 -1.63
C SER A 72 -11.32 1.97 -2.33
N LEU A 73 -11.17 1.54 -3.58
CA LEU A 73 -9.94 1.70 -4.35
C LEU A 73 -9.72 3.15 -4.81
N HIS A 74 -10.39 4.12 -4.16
CA HIS A 74 -10.46 5.51 -4.60
C HIS A 74 -9.89 6.51 -3.59
N GLU A 75 -9.51 6.06 -2.39
CA GLU A 75 -8.95 6.95 -1.36
C GLU A 75 -7.73 6.33 -0.67
N ASN A 76 -6.73 7.17 -0.40
CA ASN A 76 -5.60 6.83 0.46
C ASN A 76 -6.11 6.59 1.89
N LYS A 77 -5.59 5.56 2.55
CA LYS A 77 -6.04 5.19 3.89
C LYS A 77 -4.92 4.61 4.74
N THR A 78 -4.67 5.21 5.88
CA THR A 78 -3.84 4.60 6.92
C THR A 78 -4.57 3.41 7.53
N LEU A 79 -3.96 2.23 7.46
CA LEU A 79 -4.49 0.96 7.95
C LEU A 79 -3.93 0.62 9.34
N TYR A 80 -2.74 1.11 9.63
CA TYR A 80 -2.05 0.95 10.91
C TYR A 80 -1.14 2.16 11.13
N LEU A 81 -1.17 2.71 12.33
CA LEU A 81 -0.19 3.68 12.80
C LEU A 81 0.23 3.26 14.20
N ARG A 82 1.54 3.24 14.46
CA ARG A 82 2.07 2.98 15.78
C ARG A 82 1.79 4.19 16.69
N GLY A 83 1.04 3.96 17.76
CA GLY A 83 0.71 4.94 18.80
C GLY A 83 1.66 4.91 19.99
#